data_AF-A0A831UKZ4-F1
#
_entry.id   AF-A0A831UKZ4-F1
#
_cell.length_a   1.000
_cell.length_b   1.000
_cell.length_c   1.000
_cell.angle_alpha   90.00
_cell.angle_beta   90.00
_cell.angle_gamma   90.00
#
_symmetry.space_group_name_H-M   'P 1'
#
loop_
_entity.id
_entity.type
_entity.pdbx_description
1 polymer ?
#
loop_
_entity_poly.entity_id
_entity_poly.type
_entity_poly.pdbx_seq_one_letter_code
_entity_poly.pdbx_strand_id
1 'polypeptide(L)'
;MKTVGNTALLAMLALTGCPSASGDAILIDFDRDAPPPDMLQHNTVARIVPFDGKRAMQVDFDVVAWPNVFFTPPADTWDWSKYAGLEVELYNPTELTVPVCMRVDNDGADGANHCNTSSTAVPPLERATLQCRFNTGAHHELWGMRGLPVLGPVPSGSIIDTARIVAFQVFLPRPSHPHTLVLKQARLFGRGGTLSKLVSMPFVDRFGQYIHDDWPGKLKSEVEFAQRRRAEEAAWNAASQLPGRDEYGGWTDGPQLDATGWFRVEQVKDMWWLVTPGGHLFFSNGVDCVGTWQRTFVSGRDNWFAWLPDRHEAPYAELFSEQSDAHSMADPINGNGTTFGFYAANLIRKYGTGWKEAWRDSAYRRLRHWGFNTIANWSQADVLEHSPMPFVGNVGCWGDVREIEGAHGYWGRMKDVYAPSFAEAVDRSVAGGVKPYAANPLCIGYFFDNELSWETVRRGVLASPPDQPARRAFIDTLAQKYGRIQALNNAWQTNTAD
;
A
#
# COMPACT_ATOMS: atom_id res chain seq x y z
N MET A 1 -16.40 14.93 -23.77
CA MET A 1 -15.61 13.68 -23.83
C MET A 1 -14.27 13.93 -23.16
N LYS A 2 -14.16 13.61 -21.87
CA LYS A 2 -12.90 13.61 -21.12
C LYS A 2 -12.80 12.23 -20.49
N THR A 3 -11.84 11.45 -20.97
CA THR A 3 -11.48 10.13 -20.45
C THR A 3 -10.77 10.35 -19.12
N VAL A 4 -11.43 10.02 -18.02
CA VAL A 4 -10.83 10.03 -16.68
C VAL A 4 -10.09 8.70 -16.52
N GLY A 5 -8.76 8.76 -16.50
CA GLY A 5 -7.90 7.62 -16.22
C GLY A 5 -7.95 7.27 -14.73
N ASN A 6 -8.15 6.00 -14.43
CA ASN A 6 -8.00 5.44 -13.09
C ASN A 6 -6.55 5.59 -12.62
N THR A 7 -6.30 6.50 -11.69
CA THR A 7 -5.05 6.60 -10.94
C THR A 7 -5.30 5.94 -9.58
N ALA A 8 -4.67 4.79 -9.33
CA ALA A 8 -4.58 4.22 -8.00
C ALA A 8 -3.88 5.24 -7.09
N LEU A 9 -4.58 5.70 -6.06
CA LEU A 9 -4.08 6.65 -5.09
C LEU A 9 -3.08 5.93 -4.17
N LEU A 10 -1.82 5.82 -4.60
CA LEU A 10 -0.73 5.52 -3.67
C LEU A 10 -0.54 6.77 -2.79
N ALA A 11 -0.71 6.60 -1.48
CA ALA A 11 -0.41 7.62 -0.49
C ALA A 11 1.06 8.07 -0.64
N MET A 12 1.27 9.25 -1.22
CA MET A 12 2.57 9.89 -1.30
C MET A 12 2.89 10.52 0.06
N LEU A 13 3.71 9.84 0.86
CA LEU A 13 4.47 10.52 1.90
C LEU A 13 5.59 11.28 1.20
N ALA A 14 5.39 12.59 1.00
CA ALA A 14 6.47 13.51 0.68
C ALA A 14 7.43 13.55 1.87
N LEU A 15 8.48 12.72 1.82
CA LEU A 15 9.61 12.83 2.74
C LEU A 15 10.36 14.10 2.36
N THR A 16 10.14 15.18 3.11
CA THR A 16 11.00 16.35 3.08
C THR A 16 12.42 15.89 3.37
N GLY A 17 13.33 16.15 2.42
CA GLY A 17 14.68 15.59 2.40
C GLY A 17 15.40 15.71 3.75
N CYS A 18 15.91 14.57 4.23
CA CYS A 18 16.92 14.57 5.28
C CYS A 18 18.14 15.35 4.77
N PRO A 19 18.76 16.23 5.59
CA PRO A 19 20.01 16.86 5.22
C PRO A 19 21.07 15.77 4.93
N SER A 20 21.78 15.92 3.81
CA SER A 20 22.81 14.98 3.35
C SER A 20 23.82 14.73 4.47
N ALA A 21 23.91 13.47 4.92
CA ALA A 21 24.87 13.09 5.95
C ALA A 21 26.30 13.14 5.36
N SER A 22 27.28 13.54 6.19
CA SER A 22 28.68 13.54 5.81
C SER A 22 29.15 12.11 5.51
N GLY A 23 29.16 11.70 4.24
CA GLY A 23 29.52 10.35 3.82
C GLY A 23 29.10 9.97 2.40
N ASP A 24 28.13 10.67 1.82
CA ASP A 24 27.55 10.36 0.51
C ASP A 24 28.51 10.67 -0.66
N ALA A 25 28.57 9.77 -1.64
CA ALA A 25 29.46 9.89 -2.80
C ALA A 25 28.68 10.32 -4.04
N ILE A 26 29.15 11.36 -4.73
CA ILE A 26 28.58 11.79 -6.01
C ILE A 26 29.01 10.77 -7.08
N LEU A 27 28.04 10.10 -7.69
CA LEU A 27 28.27 9.16 -8.79
C LEU A 27 28.32 9.91 -10.12
N ILE A 28 27.34 10.78 -10.36
CA ILE A 28 27.26 11.64 -11.55
C ILE A 28 26.81 13.03 -11.13
N ASP A 29 27.61 14.04 -11.45
CA ASP A 29 27.19 15.44 -11.43
C ASP A 29 26.78 15.84 -12.86
N PHE A 30 25.55 16.32 -13.03
CA PHE A 30 25.04 16.76 -14.33
C PHE A 30 25.35 18.23 -14.62
N ASP A 31 26.06 18.94 -13.73
CA ASP A 31 26.66 20.25 -13.99
C ASP A 31 27.91 20.11 -14.88
N ARG A 32 27.69 19.84 -16.18
CA ARG A 32 28.76 19.51 -17.14
C ARG A 32 28.48 20.02 -18.56
N ASP A 33 29.38 19.80 -19.51
CA ASP A 33 29.23 20.31 -20.89
C ASP A 33 28.35 19.43 -21.81
N ALA A 34 28.34 18.12 -21.59
CA ALA A 34 27.63 17.15 -22.41
C ALA A 34 27.06 16.00 -21.55
N PRO A 35 26.00 15.29 -22.01
CA PRO A 35 25.49 14.11 -21.31
C PRO A 35 26.61 13.08 -21.04
N PRO A 36 26.52 12.28 -19.96
CA PRO A 36 27.58 11.32 -19.62
C PRO A 36 27.88 10.37 -20.79
N PRO A 37 29.16 10.07 -21.09
CA PRO A 37 29.53 9.24 -22.23
C PRO A 37 29.07 7.77 -22.08
N ASP A 38 28.99 7.28 -20.83
CA ASP A 38 28.53 5.92 -20.50
C ASP A 38 27.01 5.85 -20.28
N MET A 39 26.26 6.74 -20.95
CA MET A 39 24.80 6.80 -20.91
C MET A 39 24.21 6.48 -22.27
N LEU A 40 23.24 5.57 -22.30
CA LEU A 40 22.40 5.27 -23.45
C LEU A 40 21.03 5.93 -23.31
N GLN A 41 20.48 6.32 -24.45
CA GLN A 41 19.14 6.90 -24.56
C GLN A 41 18.24 5.92 -25.30
N HIS A 42 17.14 5.51 -24.66
CA HIS A 42 16.16 4.62 -25.24
C HIS A 42 14.81 5.34 -25.32
N ASN A 43 14.47 5.83 -26.52
CA ASN A 43 13.27 6.64 -26.76
C ASN A 43 13.22 7.88 -25.85
N THR A 44 14.38 8.53 -25.73
CA THR A 44 14.61 9.74 -24.96
C THR A 44 15.55 10.68 -25.70
N VAL A 45 15.47 11.97 -25.38
CA VAL A 45 16.42 12.99 -25.83
C VAL A 45 16.97 13.75 -24.62
N ALA A 46 18.24 13.54 -24.30
CA ALA A 46 18.96 14.13 -23.18
C ALA A 46 19.90 15.25 -23.65
N ARG A 47 19.88 16.37 -22.94
CA ARG A 47 20.71 17.55 -23.21
C ARG A 47 21.12 18.24 -21.91
N ILE A 48 22.32 18.80 -21.88
CA ILE A 48 22.73 19.64 -20.76
C ILE A 48 22.24 21.07 -20.98
N VAL A 49 21.49 21.61 -20.02
CA VAL A 49 20.86 22.93 -20.07
C VAL A 49 21.27 23.77 -18.86
N PRO A 50 21.28 25.11 -18.96
CA PRO A 50 21.39 25.98 -17.79
C PRO A 50 20.24 25.73 -16.81
N PHE A 51 20.55 25.61 -15.52
CA PHE A 51 19.58 25.34 -14.47
C PHE A 51 20.09 25.86 -13.11
N ASP A 52 19.31 26.69 -12.41
CA ASP A 52 19.66 27.26 -11.09
C ASP A 52 21.08 27.87 -11.00
N GLY A 53 21.52 28.60 -12.04
CA GLY A 53 22.87 29.21 -12.08
C GLY A 53 24.02 28.24 -12.33
N LYS A 54 23.70 26.96 -12.55
CA LYS A 54 24.60 25.88 -12.96
C LYS A 54 24.07 25.25 -14.25
N ARG A 55 24.43 23.99 -14.52
CA ARG A 55 23.83 23.16 -15.57
C ARG A 55 23.21 21.90 -14.97
N ALA A 56 22.28 21.31 -15.69
CA ALA A 56 21.66 20.03 -15.35
C ALA A 56 21.27 19.29 -16.64
N MET A 57 20.97 18.00 -16.53
CA MET A 57 20.57 17.20 -17.68
C MET A 57 19.05 17.19 -17.82
N GLN A 58 18.53 17.88 -18.83
CA GLN A 58 17.14 17.75 -19.22
C GLN A 58 16.96 16.53 -20.12
N VAL A 59 15.95 15.71 -19.84
CA VAL A 59 15.57 14.51 -20.59
C VAL A 59 14.12 14.65 -21.01
N ASP A 60 13.86 14.58 -22.32
CA ASP A 60 12.53 14.42 -22.88
C ASP A 60 12.26 12.94 -23.16
N PHE A 61 11.10 12.44 -22.77
CA PHE A 61 10.70 11.04 -22.88
C PHE A 61 9.54 10.87 -23.86
N ASP A 62 9.68 9.92 -24.78
CA ASP A 62 8.66 9.59 -25.78
C ASP A 62 7.48 8.80 -25.20
N VAL A 63 6.35 8.78 -25.92
CA VAL A 63 5.15 8.01 -25.56
C VAL A 63 5.29 6.56 -26.03
N VAL A 64 6.15 5.81 -25.35
CA VAL A 64 6.35 4.37 -25.59
C VAL A 64 6.36 3.60 -24.26
N ALA A 65 6.42 2.28 -24.32
CA ALA A 65 6.63 1.49 -23.11
C ALA A 65 8.07 1.71 -22.60
N TRP A 66 8.20 2.20 -21.37
CA TRP A 66 9.45 2.28 -20.62
C TRP A 66 10.60 3.09 -21.28
N PRO A 67 10.35 4.32 -21.79
CA PRO A 67 11.43 5.19 -22.27
C PRO A 67 12.39 5.49 -21.11
N ASN A 68 13.70 5.48 -21.38
CA ASN A 68 14.70 5.57 -20.32
C ASN A 68 16.00 6.24 -20.74
N VAL A 69 16.73 6.72 -19.74
CA VAL A 69 18.16 6.95 -19.79
C VAL A 69 18.84 5.86 -18.94
N PHE A 70 19.80 5.16 -19.55
CA PHE A 70 20.44 3.96 -19.00
C PHE A 70 21.93 4.23 -18.83
N PHE A 71 22.46 4.02 -17.64
CA PHE A 71 23.84 4.35 -17.28
C PHE A 71 24.62 3.07 -16.97
N THR A 72 25.81 2.94 -17.56
CA THR A 72 26.74 1.83 -17.33
C THR A 72 28.01 2.31 -16.63
N PRO A 73 28.73 1.41 -15.93
CA PRO A 73 30.04 1.72 -15.38
C PRO A 73 31.04 2.07 -16.50
N PRO A 74 32.02 2.96 -16.24
CA PRO A 74 33.13 3.21 -17.18
C PRO A 74 34.04 1.99 -17.41
N ALA A 75 33.87 0.92 -16.62
CA ALA A 75 34.61 -0.33 -16.65
C ALA A 75 33.62 -1.52 -16.50
N ASP A 76 34.06 -2.67 -15.97
CA ASP A 76 33.21 -3.88 -15.86
C ASP A 76 31.99 -3.68 -14.94
N THR A 77 32.23 -3.34 -13.66
CA THR A 77 31.17 -3.17 -12.66
C THR A 77 31.45 -1.98 -11.74
N TRP A 78 30.42 -1.46 -11.10
CA TRP A 78 30.58 -0.66 -9.89
C TRP A 78 30.57 -1.52 -8.64
N ASP A 79 31.43 -1.17 -7.67
CA ASP A 79 31.36 -1.67 -6.29
C ASP A 79 30.70 -0.61 -5.39
N TRP A 80 29.44 -0.86 -5.05
CA TRP A 80 28.62 -0.04 -4.16
C TRP A 80 28.37 -0.73 -2.81
N SER A 81 29.15 -1.76 -2.44
CA SER A 81 28.96 -2.57 -1.24
C SER A 81 28.99 -1.81 0.08
N LYS A 82 29.55 -0.59 0.09
CA LYS A 82 29.65 0.29 1.27
C LYS A 82 28.46 1.24 1.44
N TYR A 83 27.48 1.22 0.55
CA TYR A 83 26.37 2.17 0.50
C TYR A 83 25.03 1.46 0.62
N ALA A 84 24.02 2.18 1.11
CA ALA A 84 22.67 1.66 1.30
C ALA A 84 21.80 1.76 0.03
N GLY A 85 22.17 2.62 -0.91
CA GLY A 85 21.39 2.85 -2.13
C GLY A 85 21.94 3.95 -3.02
N LEU A 86 21.20 4.19 -4.10
CA LEU A 86 21.41 5.25 -5.09
C LEU A 86 20.23 6.22 -5.04
N GLU A 87 20.50 7.52 -5.19
CA GLU A 87 19.49 8.55 -5.35
C GLU A 87 19.75 9.44 -6.55
N VAL A 88 18.68 9.96 -7.16
CA VAL A 88 18.73 10.94 -8.24
C VAL A 88 17.84 12.13 -7.89
N GLU A 89 18.41 13.33 -7.92
CA GLU A 89 17.68 14.59 -7.75
C GLU A 89 17.00 15.00 -9.06
N LEU A 90 15.68 15.20 -8.99
CA LEU A 90 14.82 15.49 -10.13
C LEU A 90 14.11 16.84 -9.97
N TYR A 91 13.85 17.50 -11.10
CA TYR A 91 12.93 18.63 -11.21
C TYR A 91 11.99 18.41 -12.39
N ASN A 92 10.71 18.72 -12.21
CA ASN A 92 9.71 18.68 -13.25
C ASN A 92 9.42 20.09 -13.76
N PRO A 93 9.85 20.45 -14.98
CA PRO A 93 9.60 21.78 -15.56
C PRO A 93 8.20 21.92 -16.18
N THR A 94 7.32 20.93 -16.03
CA THR A 94 6.02 20.88 -16.72
C THR A 94 4.85 21.07 -15.76
N GLU A 95 3.66 21.28 -16.32
CA GLU A 95 2.39 21.45 -15.60
C GLU A 95 1.70 20.12 -15.23
N LEU A 96 2.31 18.97 -15.58
CA LEU A 96 1.76 17.64 -15.30
C LEU A 96 2.68 16.88 -14.35
N THR A 97 2.11 16.21 -13.36
CA THR A 97 2.85 15.27 -12.51
C THR A 97 3.48 14.19 -13.37
N VAL A 98 4.77 13.90 -13.15
CA VAL A 98 5.51 12.86 -13.89
C VAL A 98 5.76 11.65 -12.98
N PRO A 99 5.10 10.50 -13.21
CA PRO A 99 5.49 9.24 -12.57
C PRO A 99 6.84 8.80 -13.10
N VAL A 100 7.79 8.47 -12.22
CA VAL A 100 9.16 8.14 -12.60
C VAL A 100 9.68 6.97 -11.76
N CYS A 101 10.44 6.10 -12.38
CA CYS A 101 11.02 4.92 -11.76
C CYS A 101 12.55 4.92 -11.91
N MET A 102 13.23 4.27 -10.96
CA MET A 102 14.64 3.93 -11.05
C MET A 102 14.82 2.43 -10.93
N ARG A 103 15.71 1.85 -11.74
CA ARG A 103 16.12 0.46 -11.63
C ARG A 103 17.64 0.36 -11.50
N VAL A 104 18.11 -0.50 -10.61
CA VAL A 104 19.53 -0.81 -10.39
C VAL A 104 19.74 -2.30 -10.66
N ASP A 105 20.73 -2.63 -11.50
CA ASP A 105 20.86 -3.93 -12.14
C ASP A 105 22.16 -4.64 -11.75
N ASN A 106 22.07 -5.92 -11.40
CA ASN A 106 23.15 -6.87 -11.63
C ASN A 106 23.07 -7.44 -13.06
N ASP A 107 24.08 -8.21 -13.44
CA ASP A 107 24.05 -8.97 -14.68
C ASP A 107 22.80 -9.89 -14.76
N GLY A 108 22.21 -9.99 -15.95
CA GLY A 108 20.98 -10.75 -16.18
C GLY A 108 19.67 -10.08 -15.74
N ALA A 109 19.68 -8.80 -15.33
CA ALA A 109 18.48 -8.06 -14.95
C ALA A 109 17.41 -8.00 -16.06
N ASP A 110 16.18 -8.41 -15.74
CA ASP A 110 15.05 -8.48 -16.68
C ASP A 110 13.89 -7.52 -16.32
N GLY A 111 14.04 -6.73 -15.26
CA GLY A 111 13.01 -5.83 -14.73
C GLY A 111 12.16 -6.42 -13.61
N ALA A 112 12.33 -7.70 -13.29
CA ALA A 112 11.74 -8.36 -12.13
C ALA A 112 12.82 -9.05 -11.27
N ASN A 113 13.75 -9.73 -11.92
CA ASN A 113 14.85 -10.48 -11.33
C ASN A 113 16.17 -9.71 -11.46
N HIS A 114 17.13 -10.03 -10.59
CA HIS A 114 18.49 -9.48 -10.58
C HIS A 114 18.55 -7.95 -10.55
N CYS A 115 17.50 -7.31 -10.04
CA CYS A 115 17.40 -5.86 -10.00
C CYS A 115 16.61 -5.38 -8.79
N ASN A 116 16.81 -4.13 -8.43
CA ASN A 116 15.95 -3.40 -7.52
C ASN A 116 15.29 -2.25 -8.26
N THR A 117 14.01 -2.04 -7.97
CA THR A 117 13.22 -0.97 -8.59
C THR A 117 12.61 -0.10 -7.50
N SER A 118 12.59 1.20 -7.73
CA SER A 118 11.83 2.16 -6.96
C SER A 118 11.06 3.11 -7.86
N SER A 119 10.04 3.75 -7.31
CA SER A 119 9.24 4.73 -8.04
C SER A 119 8.83 5.89 -7.14
N THR A 120 8.61 7.04 -7.76
CA THR A 120 8.02 8.23 -7.15
C THR A 120 7.24 9.01 -8.22
N ALA A 121 6.66 10.14 -7.85
CA ALA A 121 6.15 11.10 -8.80
C ALA A 121 6.80 12.47 -8.53
N VAL A 122 7.07 13.22 -9.59
CA VAL A 122 7.58 14.59 -9.49
C VAL A 122 6.42 15.54 -9.80
N PRO A 123 5.88 16.28 -8.80
CA PRO A 123 4.77 17.20 -9.03
C PRO A 123 5.14 18.33 -10.00
N PRO A 124 4.15 19.03 -10.59
CA PRO A 124 4.38 20.14 -11.49
C PRO A 124 5.25 21.22 -10.86
N LEU A 125 6.25 21.72 -11.60
CA LEU A 125 7.15 22.80 -11.16
C LEU A 125 7.88 22.56 -9.82
N GLU A 126 7.95 21.30 -9.38
CA GLU A 126 8.54 20.91 -8.10
C GLU A 126 9.76 19.99 -8.27
N ARG A 127 10.48 19.80 -7.16
CA ARG A 127 11.62 18.89 -7.05
C ARG A 127 11.21 17.64 -6.30
N ALA A 128 11.83 16.52 -6.65
CA ALA A 128 11.72 15.27 -5.89
C ALA A 128 13.07 14.53 -5.91
N THR A 129 13.29 13.70 -4.89
CA THR A 129 14.44 12.77 -4.85
C THR A 129 13.94 11.36 -5.11
N LEU A 130 14.45 10.74 -6.17
CA LEU A 130 14.17 9.35 -6.51
C LEU A 130 15.24 8.46 -5.89
N GLN A 131 14.90 7.73 -4.83
CA GLN A 131 15.83 6.85 -4.11
C GLN A 131 15.54 5.39 -4.42
N CYS A 132 16.58 4.60 -4.69
CA CYS A 132 16.54 3.14 -4.78
C CYS A 132 17.51 2.57 -3.74
N ARG A 133 16.97 1.91 -2.71
CA ARG A 133 17.77 1.17 -1.73
C ARG A 133 18.15 -0.18 -2.28
N PHE A 134 19.32 -0.69 -1.90
CA PHE A 134 19.77 -2.01 -2.33
C PHE A 134 19.25 -3.10 -1.40
N ASN A 135 18.53 -4.06 -1.96
CA ASN A 135 18.15 -5.28 -1.26
C ASN A 135 19.35 -6.22 -1.22
N THR A 136 20.01 -6.30 -0.07
CA THR A 136 21.15 -7.19 0.18
C THR A 136 20.75 -8.44 0.98
N GLY A 137 19.47 -8.58 1.34
CA GLY A 137 19.00 -9.61 2.27
C GLY A 137 19.45 -9.40 3.73
N ALA A 138 20.23 -8.36 4.03
CA ALA A 138 20.92 -8.19 5.32
C ALA A 138 20.05 -7.70 6.50
N HIS A 139 18.72 -7.79 6.42
CA HIS A 139 17.81 -7.20 7.42
C HIS A 139 17.37 -8.15 8.55
N HIS A 140 18.17 -9.18 8.85
CA HIS A 140 17.82 -10.21 9.83
C HIS A 140 17.49 -9.66 11.23
N GLU A 141 18.19 -8.61 11.68
CA GLU A 141 18.04 -8.08 13.05
C GLU A 141 16.80 -7.19 13.23
N LEU A 142 16.28 -6.59 12.14
CA LEU A 142 15.11 -5.69 12.12
C LEU A 142 13.98 -6.24 11.24
N TRP A 143 13.79 -7.56 11.31
CA TRP A 143 12.84 -8.30 10.49
C TRP A 143 11.38 -7.89 10.73
N GLY A 144 10.51 -8.09 9.73
CA GLY A 144 9.07 -7.79 9.91
C GLY A 144 8.69 -6.32 9.81
N MET A 145 9.62 -5.43 9.41
CA MET A 145 9.34 -4.03 9.16
C MET A 145 9.41 -3.72 7.65
N ARG A 146 8.41 -2.99 7.12
CA ARG A 146 8.42 -2.51 5.72
C ARG A 146 9.23 -1.22 5.53
N GLY A 147 9.69 -0.63 6.63
CA GLY A 147 10.66 0.45 6.65
C GLY A 147 11.44 0.38 7.96
N LEU A 148 12.74 0.61 7.89
CA LEU A 148 13.64 0.51 9.04
C LEU A 148 13.80 1.89 9.69
N PRO A 149 13.94 1.94 11.03
CA PRO A 149 14.33 3.18 11.71
C PRO A 149 15.60 3.76 11.09
N VAL A 150 15.70 5.09 11.04
CA VAL A 150 16.80 5.86 10.41
C VAL A 150 16.86 5.77 8.88
N LEU A 151 16.35 4.70 8.28
CA LEU A 151 16.57 4.38 6.87
C LEU A 151 15.30 4.47 6.03
N GLY A 152 14.11 4.44 6.62
CA GLY A 152 12.87 4.48 5.84
C GLY A 152 12.62 3.15 5.09
N PRO A 153 11.92 3.16 3.95
CA PRO A 153 11.39 1.95 3.32
C PRO A 153 12.45 0.87 3.04
N VAL A 154 12.15 -0.39 3.34
CA VAL A 154 13.00 -1.51 2.90
C VAL A 154 12.88 -1.68 1.39
N PRO A 155 13.96 -2.03 0.70
CA PRO A 155 13.93 -2.22 -0.75
C PRO A 155 13.06 -3.40 -1.15
N SER A 156 12.39 -3.27 -2.30
CA SER A 156 11.68 -4.34 -2.98
C SER A 156 12.49 -4.86 -4.18
N GLY A 157 12.31 -6.13 -4.53
CA GLY A 157 13.01 -6.78 -5.65
C GLY A 157 13.98 -7.87 -5.19
N SER A 158 14.76 -8.42 -6.11
CA SER A 158 15.72 -9.50 -5.80
C SER A 158 16.82 -9.06 -4.84
N ILE A 159 17.42 -10.01 -4.12
CA ILE A 159 18.71 -9.75 -3.48
C ILE A 159 19.73 -9.51 -4.60
N ILE A 160 20.49 -8.41 -4.51
CA ILE A 160 21.52 -8.03 -5.48
C ILE A 160 22.91 -8.03 -4.84
N ASP A 161 23.93 -8.37 -5.64
CA ASP A 161 25.34 -8.22 -5.29
C ASP A 161 25.76 -6.76 -5.51
N THR A 162 25.84 -6.00 -4.42
CA THR A 162 26.21 -4.59 -4.46
C THR A 162 27.67 -4.35 -4.82
N ALA A 163 28.54 -5.38 -4.83
CA ALA A 163 29.90 -5.27 -5.33
C ALA A 163 30.01 -5.40 -6.86
N ARG A 164 28.91 -5.79 -7.54
CA ARG A 164 28.89 -6.10 -8.98
C ARG A 164 27.70 -5.47 -9.71
N ILE A 165 27.51 -4.16 -9.54
CA ILE A 165 26.44 -3.45 -10.24
C ILE A 165 26.87 -3.14 -11.68
N VAL A 166 26.01 -3.46 -12.64
CA VAL A 166 26.31 -3.30 -14.08
C VAL A 166 25.55 -2.16 -14.73
N ALA A 167 24.45 -1.70 -14.13
CA ALA A 167 23.72 -0.54 -14.63
C ALA A 167 22.79 0.09 -13.59
N PHE A 168 22.39 1.33 -13.85
CA PHE A 168 21.14 1.87 -13.33
C PHE A 168 20.43 2.67 -14.43
N GLN A 169 19.12 2.88 -14.28
CA GLN A 169 18.34 3.66 -15.24
C GLN A 169 17.24 4.47 -14.57
N VAL A 170 16.89 5.60 -15.20
CA VAL A 170 15.71 6.41 -14.87
C VAL A 170 14.73 6.32 -16.03
N PHE A 171 13.49 5.92 -15.75
CA PHE A 171 12.51 5.57 -16.78
C PHE A 171 11.08 5.95 -16.39
N LEU A 172 10.20 6.08 -17.38
CA LEU A 172 8.78 6.37 -17.14
C LEU A 172 7.92 5.11 -17.32
N PRO A 173 6.98 4.81 -16.40
CA PRO A 173 6.15 3.62 -16.46
C PRO A 173 4.99 3.78 -17.45
N ARG A 174 5.24 3.48 -18.73
CA ARG A 174 4.25 3.55 -19.83
C ARG A 174 3.52 4.91 -19.86
N PRO A 175 4.25 6.02 -20.07
CA PRO A 175 3.64 7.34 -20.12
C PRO A 175 2.56 7.42 -21.19
N SER A 176 1.49 8.17 -20.91
CA SER A 176 0.39 8.42 -21.86
C SER A 176 0.55 9.73 -22.64
N HIS A 177 1.53 10.55 -22.27
CA HIS A 177 1.85 11.84 -22.87
C HIS A 177 3.38 12.03 -22.84
N PRO A 178 3.96 12.87 -23.72
CA PRO A 178 5.36 13.23 -23.63
C PRO A 178 5.64 13.91 -22.29
N HIS A 179 6.77 13.59 -21.67
CA HIS A 179 7.18 14.19 -20.41
C HIS A 179 8.63 14.66 -20.47
N THR A 180 8.94 15.67 -19.68
CA THR A 180 10.29 16.19 -19.51
C THR A 180 10.66 16.13 -18.03
N LEU A 181 11.87 15.69 -17.72
CA LEU A 181 12.47 15.82 -16.38
C LEU A 181 13.85 16.43 -16.48
N VAL A 182 14.27 17.13 -15.43
CA VAL A 182 15.63 17.63 -15.26
C VAL A 182 16.31 16.83 -14.15
N LEU A 183 17.39 16.14 -14.48
CA LEU A 183 18.24 15.38 -13.57
C LEU A 183 19.42 16.25 -13.14
N LYS A 184 19.59 16.46 -11.84
CA LYS A 184 20.62 17.32 -11.27
C LYS A 184 21.88 16.58 -10.83
N GLN A 185 21.69 15.51 -10.06
CA GLN A 185 22.79 14.74 -9.52
C GLN A 185 22.36 13.32 -9.21
N ALA A 186 23.25 12.35 -9.44
CA ALA A 186 23.11 10.98 -8.96
C ALA A 186 24.14 10.72 -7.84
N ARG A 187 23.71 10.20 -6.69
CA ARG A 187 24.55 10.00 -5.49
C ARG A 187 24.32 8.66 -4.84
N LEU A 188 25.39 8.06 -4.33
CA LEU A 188 25.28 6.94 -3.40
C LEU A 188 25.11 7.49 -1.98
N PHE A 189 24.14 6.96 -1.25
CA PHE A 189 23.82 7.40 0.10
C PHE A 189 23.99 6.30 1.15
N GLY A 190 24.05 6.70 2.41
CA GLY A 190 24.03 5.78 3.54
C GLY A 190 25.33 4.97 3.65
N ARG A 191 26.47 5.63 3.48
CA ARG A 191 27.79 5.03 3.60
C ARG A 191 28.02 4.51 5.03
N GLY A 192 28.27 3.21 5.19
CA GLY A 192 28.49 2.59 6.51
C GLY A 192 28.11 1.11 6.53
N GLY A 193 28.64 0.35 7.49
CA GLY A 193 28.42 -1.11 7.62
C GLY A 193 26.97 -1.50 7.95
N THR A 194 26.75 -2.76 8.36
CA THR A 194 25.41 -3.37 8.51
C THR A 194 24.42 -2.44 9.20
N LEU A 195 23.39 -2.07 8.43
CA LEU A 195 22.43 -1.02 8.71
C LEU A 195 21.66 -1.17 10.03
N SER A 196 21.49 -2.40 10.52
CA SER A 196 20.88 -2.68 11.82
C SER A 196 21.69 -2.14 13.01
N LYS A 197 23.02 -2.02 12.87
CA LYS A 197 23.91 -1.48 13.92
C LYS A 197 23.73 0.02 14.15
N LEU A 198 23.02 0.71 13.26
CA LEU A 198 22.69 2.13 13.41
C LEU A 198 21.49 2.36 14.34
N VAL A 199 20.68 1.33 14.61
CA VAL A 199 19.50 1.43 15.47
C VAL A 199 19.86 1.00 16.89
N SER A 200 19.88 1.96 17.80
CA SER A 200 20.10 1.66 19.22
C SER A 200 18.92 0.90 19.81
N MET A 201 19.20 -0.15 20.58
CA MET A 201 18.18 -0.98 21.22
C MET A 201 18.08 -0.65 22.73
N PRO A 202 16.88 -0.70 23.34
CA PRO A 202 15.58 -0.81 22.69
C PRO A 202 15.26 0.46 21.88
N PHE A 203 14.32 0.36 20.94
CA PHE A 203 13.86 1.52 20.16
C PHE A 203 12.34 1.74 20.20
N VAL A 204 11.58 0.88 20.87
CA VAL A 204 10.13 1.06 21.08
C VAL A 204 9.86 1.32 22.57
N ASP A 205 9.25 2.46 22.89
CA ASP A 205 8.90 2.82 24.27
C ASP A 205 7.65 2.08 24.77
N ARG A 206 7.28 2.32 26.04
CA ARG A 206 6.11 1.69 26.68
C ARG A 206 4.75 2.01 26.01
N PHE A 207 4.70 3.05 25.18
CA PHE A 207 3.51 3.47 24.43
C PHE A 207 3.52 2.94 22.99
N GLY A 208 4.56 2.20 22.58
CA GLY A 208 4.73 1.74 21.21
C GLY A 208 5.34 2.77 20.27
N GLN A 209 5.91 3.87 20.79
CA GLN A 209 6.51 4.94 19.98
C GLN A 209 8.02 4.72 19.81
N TYR A 210 8.59 5.26 18.72
CA TYR A 210 10.04 5.24 18.51
C TYR A 210 10.77 6.07 19.58
N ILE A 211 11.78 5.50 20.25
CA ILE A 211 12.49 6.13 21.37
C ILE A 211 13.39 7.28 20.91
N HIS A 212 14.15 7.06 19.83
CA HIS A 212 15.33 7.87 19.47
C HIS A 212 15.03 9.09 18.59
N ASP A 213 13.79 9.57 18.59
CA ASP A 213 13.39 10.79 17.88
C ASP A 213 12.31 11.56 18.65
N ASP A 214 12.07 12.81 18.30
CA ASP A 214 11.02 13.63 18.86
C ASP A 214 10.23 14.38 17.79
N TRP A 215 8.91 14.47 17.97
CA TRP A 215 8.02 15.14 17.02
C TRP A 215 6.85 15.80 17.74
N PRO A 216 6.22 16.83 17.13
CA PRO A 216 5.02 17.45 17.68
C PRO A 216 3.95 16.40 18.00
N GLY A 217 3.55 16.34 19.27
CA GLY A 217 2.52 15.42 19.75
C GLY A 217 3.03 14.06 20.23
N LYS A 218 4.34 13.75 20.23
CA LYS A 218 4.88 12.55 20.89
C LYS A 218 4.48 12.52 22.37
N LEU A 219 3.93 11.40 22.85
CA LEU A 219 3.51 11.24 24.24
C LEU A 219 4.75 11.08 25.13
N LYS A 220 4.89 11.88 26.20
CA LYS A 220 6.04 11.82 27.12
C LYS A 220 5.69 11.16 28.45
N SER A 221 4.42 11.16 28.84
CA SER A 221 3.97 10.58 30.10
C SER A 221 2.52 10.11 30.05
N GLU A 222 2.14 9.21 30.97
CA GLU A 222 0.75 8.72 31.07
C GLU A 222 -0.24 9.82 31.50
N VAL A 223 0.21 10.84 32.24
CA VAL A 223 -0.64 11.97 32.66
C VAL A 223 -1.21 12.72 31.45
N GLU A 224 -0.49 12.74 30.33
CA GLU A 224 -0.94 13.40 29.11
C GLU A 224 -2.18 12.74 28.50
N PHE A 225 -2.47 11.45 28.76
CA PHE A 225 -3.69 10.81 28.23
C PHE A 225 -4.95 11.53 28.71
N ALA A 226 -5.02 11.84 30.00
CA ALA A 226 -6.16 12.54 30.58
C ALA A 226 -6.26 13.99 30.08
N GLN A 227 -5.11 14.66 29.87
CA GLN A 227 -5.07 16.02 29.33
C GLN A 227 -5.56 16.06 27.88
N ARG A 228 -5.02 15.19 27.02
CA ARG A 228 -5.40 15.08 25.61
C ARG A 228 -6.86 14.68 25.44
N ARG A 229 -7.35 13.75 26.27
CA ARG A 229 -8.77 13.36 26.30
C ARG A 229 -9.68 14.56 26.60
N ARG A 230 -9.39 15.32 27.65
CA ARG A 230 -10.19 16.51 28.01
C ARG A 230 -10.19 17.57 26.92
N ALA A 231 -9.03 17.82 26.31
CA ALA A 231 -8.92 18.78 25.22
C ALA A 231 -9.75 18.34 23.99
N GLU A 232 -9.67 17.06 23.65
CA GLU A 232 -10.43 16.45 22.55
C GLU A 232 -11.96 16.48 22.82
N GLU A 233 -12.40 16.11 24.02
CA GLU A 233 -13.81 16.18 24.41
C GLU A 233 -14.35 17.61 24.43
N ALA A 234 -13.55 18.57 24.89
CA ALA A 234 -13.90 19.99 24.84
C ALA A 234 -14.04 20.48 23.39
N ALA A 235 -13.13 20.10 22.50
CA ALA A 235 -13.21 20.44 21.08
C ALA A 235 -14.47 19.88 20.42
N TRP A 236 -14.84 18.64 20.73
CA TRP A 236 -16.08 18.04 20.23
C TRP A 236 -17.33 18.74 20.74
N ASN A 237 -17.36 19.13 22.02
CA ASN A 237 -18.51 19.80 22.62
C ASN A 237 -18.66 21.25 22.10
N ALA A 238 -17.56 21.89 21.69
CA ALA A 238 -17.57 23.23 21.12
C ALA A 238 -17.91 23.24 19.62
N ALA A 239 -17.70 22.12 18.92
CA ALA A 239 -17.96 22.02 17.49
C ALA A 239 -19.45 21.90 17.19
N SER A 240 -19.94 22.70 16.24
CA SER A 240 -21.26 22.49 15.66
C SER A 240 -21.27 21.23 14.81
N GLN A 241 -22.42 20.55 14.74
CA GLN A 241 -22.62 19.50 13.74
C GLN A 241 -22.50 20.09 12.33
N LEU A 242 -22.02 19.28 11.38
CA LEU A 242 -21.99 19.71 9.99
C LEU A 242 -23.42 20.04 9.51
N PRO A 243 -23.67 21.28 9.07
CA PRO A 243 -24.99 21.66 8.60
C PRO A 243 -25.34 20.98 7.28
N GLY A 244 -26.62 20.97 6.94
CA GLY A 244 -27.09 20.46 5.65
C GLY A 244 -26.96 18.93 5.52
N ARG A 245 -27.17 18.20 6.63
CA ARG A 245 -27.07 16.74 6.71
C ARG A 245 -28.35 16.13 7.28
N ASP A 246 -28.89 15.10 6.62
CA ASP A 246 -29.97 14.29 7.16
C ASP A 246 -29.44 13.29 8.21
N GLU A 247 -30.32 12.49 8.81
CA GLU A 247 -29.94 11.50 9.83
C GLU A 247 -28.97 10.42 9.31
N TYR A 248 -28.87 10.26 7.99
CA TYR A 248 -27.97 9.35 7.28
C TYR A 248 -26.75 10.08 6.69
N GLY A 249 -26.54 11.37 6.99
CA GLY A 249 -25.42 12.15 6.45
C GLY A 249 -25.55 12.54 4.97
N GLY A 250 -26.75 12.48 4.39
CA GLY A 250 -27.10 12.95 3.05
C GLY A 250 -27.26 14.46 2.96
N TRP A 251 -27.09 15.02 1.78
CA TRP A 251 -27.09 16.46 1.52
C TRP A 251 -28.51 17.02 1.43
N THR A 252 -28.97 17.72 2.48
CA THR A 252 -30.35 18.22 2.57
C THR A 252 -30.66 19.44 1.70
N ASP A 253 -29.63 20.18 1.28
CA ASP A 253 -29.83 21.31 0.35
C ASP A 253 -29.80 20.86 -1.12
N GLY A 254 -29.59 19.56 -1.35
CA GLY A 254 -29.63 18.92 -2.65
C GLY A 254 -31.05 18.56 -3.10
N PRO A 255 -31.20 17.95 -4.28
CA PRO A 255 -32.49 17.43 -4.73
C PRO A 255 -32.98 16.31 -3.82
N GLN A 256 -34.26 16.37 -3.48
CA GLN A 256 -35.00 15.28 -2.85
C GLN A 256 -35.43 14.26 -3.92
N LEU A 257 -35.06 13.00 -3.73
CA LEU A 257 -35.43 11.87 -4.57
C LEU A 257 -36.37 10.92 -3.81
N ASP A 258 -36.77 9.82 -4.47
CA ASP A 258 -37.59 8.79 -3.85
C ASP A 258 -36.88 8.15 -2.64
N ALA A 259 -37.54 8.22 -1.49
CA ALA A 259 -37.13 7.61 -0.23
C ALA A 259 -37.62 6.16 -0.16
N THR A 260 -36.71 5.20 -0.31
CA THR A 260 -37.03 3.77 -0.33
C THR A 260 -36.86 3.10 1.04
N GLY A 261 -36.37 3.83 2.04
CA GLY A 261 -35.97 3.27 3.33
C GLY A 261 -34.60 2.56 3.30
N TRP A 262 -33.89 2.58 2.17
CA TRP A 262 -32.58 1.95 1.99
C TRP A 262 -31.63 2.83 1.18
N PHE A 263 -30.34 2.67 1.39
CA PHE A 263 -29.35 3.23 0.47
C PHE A 263 -29.51 2.62 -0.92
N ARG A 264 -29.35 3.45 -1.95
CA ARG A 264 -29.42 3.03 -3.36
C ARG A 264 -28.52 3.91 -4.23
N VAL A 265 -28.41 3.60 -5.51
CA VAL A 265 -27.69 4.43 -6.49
C VAL A 265 -28.67 5.11 -7.44
N GLU A 266 -28.37 6.34 -7.85
CA GLU A 266 -29.10 7.04 -8.91
C GLU A 266 -28.15 7.97 -9.67
N GLN A 267 -28.35 8.11 -10.98
CA GLN A 267 -27.64 9.09 -11.78
C GLN A 267 -28.41 10.41 -11.79
N VAL A 268 -27.82 11.48 -11.27
CA VAL A 268 -28.40 12.83 -11.23
C VAL A 268 -27.48 13.80 -11.94
N LYS A 269 -27.96 14.43 -13.01
CA LYS A 269 -27.19 15.37 -13.87
C LYS A 269 -25.86 14.75 -14.32
N ASP A 270 -25.94 13.55 -14.90
CA ASP A 270 -24.83 12.76 -15.42
C ASP A 270 -23.78 12.27 -14.39
N MET A 271 -24.01 12.49 -13.09
CA MET A 271 -23.16 12.00 -12.00
C MET A 271 -23.84 10.87 -11.23
N TRP A 272 -23.08 9.82 -10.90
CA TRP A 272 -23.54 8.76 -10.01
C TRP A 272 -23.49 9.20 -8.56
N TRP A 273 -24.61 9.04 -7.87
CA TRP A 273 -24.75 9.30 -6.45
C TRP A 273 -25.23 8.06 -5.72
N LEU A 274 -24.81 7.91 -4.46
CA LEU A 274 -25.62 7.18 -3.51
C LEU A 274 -26.81 8.06 -3.11
N VAL A 275 -27.91 7.45 -2.70
CA VAL A 275 -29.10 8.12 -2.18
C VAL A 275 -29.40 7.53 -0.82
N THR A 276 -29.61 8.38 0.19
CA THR A 276 -29.95 7.94 1.55
C THR A 276 -31.31 7.25 1.61
N PRO A 277 -31.61 6.47 2.65
CA PRO A 277 -32.95 5.96 2.90
C PRO A 277 -34.05 7.03 2.85
N GLY A 278 -33.72 8.26 3.29
CA GLY A 278 -34.60 9.43 3.25
C GLY A 278 -34.67 10.14 1.89
N GLY A 279 -33.95 9.68 0.87
CA GLY A 279 -34.02 10.22 -0.49
C GLY A 279 -33.08 11.39 -0.80
N HIS A 280 -32.10 11.70 0.05
CA HIS A 280 -31.12 12.76 -0.22
C HIS A 280 -29.88 12.20 -0.92
N LEU A 281 -29.21 13.03 -1.73
CA LEU A 281 -27.93 12.66 -2.32
C LEU A 281 -26.89 12.39 -1.23
N PHE A 282 -26.10 11.34 -1.40
CA PHE A 282 -25.08 10.90 -0.45
C PHE A 282 -23.74 10.69 -1.15
N PHE A 283 -22.69 11.23 -0.55
CA PHE A 283 -21.31 10.92 -0.90
C PHE A 283 -20.68 10.23 0.30
N SER A 284 -20.26 8.97 0.12
CA SER A 284 -19.63 8.20 1.19
C SER A 284 -18.20 8.68 1.41
N ASN A 285 -17.96 9.36 2.52
CA ASN A 285 -16.64 9.76 2.96
C ASN A 285 -16.35 9.10 4.31
N GLY A 286 -15.46 8.11 4.32
CA GLY A 286 -15.21 7.29 5.48
C GLY A 286 -13.77 6.82 5.61
N VAL A 287 -13.48 6.21 6.76
CA VAL A 287 -12.17 5.65 7.11
C VAL A 287 -12.29 4.14 7.22
N ASP A 288 -11.41 3.41 6.54
CA ASP A 288 -11.33 1.94 6.64
C ASP A 288 -10.65 1.52 7.96
N CYS A 289 -10.80 0.25 8.33
CA CYS A 289 -10.06 -0.35 9.45
C CYS A 289 -10.33 0.34 10.81
N VAL A 290 -11.55 0.80 11.06
CA VAL A 290 -11.94 1.34 12.39
C VAL A 290 -12.01 0.18 13.38
N GLY A 291 -10.89 -0.07 14.07
CA GLY A 291 -10.70 -1.24 14.92
C GLY A 291 -9.53 -1.09 15.88
N THR A 292 -9.40 -2.06 16.78
CA THR A 292 -8.33 -2.09 17.81
C THR A 292 -7.35 -3.24 17.62
N TRP A 293 -7.31 -3.84 16.43
CA TRP A 293 -6.62 -5.10 16.15
C TRP A 293 -5.11 -5.00 15.97
N GLN A 294 -4.58 -3.77 15.91
CA GLN A 294 -3.17 -3.48 15.69
C GLN A 294 -2.30 -4.19 16.74
N ARG A 295 -1.39 -5.04 16.27
CA ARG A 295 -0.49 -5.85 17.08
C ARG A 295 0.84 -6.04 16.38
N THR A 296 1.88 -6.32 17.16
CA THR A 296 3.21 -6.62 16.63
C THR A 296 3.75 -7.88 17.30
N PHE A 297 4.53 -8.68 16.57
CA PHE A 297 5.26 -9.80 17.16
C PHE A 297 6.21 -9.28 18.25
N VAL A 298 6.25 -10.00 19.37
CA VAL A 298 7.22 -9.82 20.46
C VAL A 298 8.18 -11.00 20.53
N SER A 299 7.75 -12.20 20.12
CA SER A 299 8.65 -13.35 19.94
C SER A 299 9.74 -13.03 18.93
N GLY A 300 11.00 -13.33 19.25
CA GLY A 300 12.15 -13.07 18.38
C GLY A 300 12.54 -11.59 18.27
N ARG A 301 12.04 -10.74 19.19
CA ARG A 301 12.30 -9.29 19.25
C ARG A 301 12.58 -8.82 20.69
N ASP A 302 13.24 -9.66 21.48
CA ASP A 302 13.36 -9.51 22.94
C ASP A 302 13.98 -8.17 23.38
N ASN A 303 14.86 -7.59 22.57
CA ASN A 303 15.54 -6.32 22.87
C ASN A 303 14.95 -5.09 22.18
N TRP A 304 13.84 -5.21 21.43
CA TRP A 304 13.28 -4.07 20.67
C TRP A 304 12.50 -3.11 21.57
N PHE A 305 11.90 -3.64 22.63
CA PHE A 305 10.93 -2.94 23.47
C PHE A 305 11.56 -2.57 24.81
N ALA A 306 11.47 -1.29 25.20
CA ALA A 306 11.87 -0.85 26.53
C ALA A 306 10.90 -1.30 27.63
N TRP A 307 9.70 -1.74 27.22
CA TRP A 307 8.69 -2.25 28.13
C TRP A 307 7.76 -3.24 27.42
N LEU A 308 7.53 -4.36 28.08
CA LEU A 308 6.41 -5.28 27.86
C LEU A 308 5.89 -5.66 29.25
N PRO A 309 4.56 -5.80 29.45
CA PRO A 309 4.01 -6.30 30.70
C PRO A 309 4.30 -7.80 30.84
N ASP A 310 4.21 -8.32 32.06
CA ASP A 310 4.22 -9.76 32.25
C ASP A 310 3.03 -10.38 31.50
N ARG A 311 3.22 -11.57 30.91
CA ARG A 311 2.20 -12.19 30.02
C ARG A 311 0.83 -12.40 30.68
N HIS A 312 0.82 -12.56 31.99
CA HIS A 312 -0.39 -12.78 32.78
C HIS A 312 -0.79 -11.56 33.63
N GLU A 313 -0.12 -10.42 33.43
CA GLU A 313 -0.39 -9.20 34.17
C GLU A 313 -1.73 -8.59 33.75
N ALA A 314 -2.68 -8.52 34.67
CA ALA A 314 -3.87 -7.71 34.46
C ALA A 314 -3.50 -6.21 34.53
N PRO A 315 -4.07 -5.35 33.67
CA PRO A 315 -5.11 -5.62 32.67
C PRO A 315 -4.59 -6.00 31.27
N TYR A 316 -3.28 -6.12 31.07
CA TYR A 316 -2.67 -6.26 29.73
C TYR A 316 -2.62 -7.70 29.19
N ALA A 317 -2.89 -8.70 30.03
CA ALA A 317 -2.85 -10.11 29.63
C ALA A 317 -3.71 -10.43 28.39
N GLU A 318 -4.88 -9.79 28.26
CA GLU A 318 -5.78 -9.97 27.10
C GLU A 318 -5.22 -9.40 25.78
N LEU A 319 -4.14 -8.62 25.84
CA LEU A 319 -3.53 -7.98 24.68
C LEU A 319 -2.41 -8.82 24.05
N PHE A 320 -2.06 -9.94 24.67
CA PHE A 320 -1.19 -10.95 24.06
C PHE A 320 -2.01 -11.92 23.22
N SER A 321 -1.49 -12.30 22.05
CA SER A 321 -2.13 -13.29 21.18
C SER A 321 -1.08 -14.11 20.44
N GLU A 322 -1.28 -15.43 20.37
CA GLU A 322 -0.52 -16.29 19.47
C GLU A 322 -1.01 -16.11 18.03
N GLN A 323 -0.08 -15.94 17.11
CA GLN A 323 -0.34 -15.83 15.68
C GLN A 323 0.45 -16.89 14.93
N SER A 324 -0.16 -17.42 13.88
CA SER A 324 0.39 -18.45 13.00
C SER A 324 0.19 -18.05 11.54
N ASP A 325 1.00 -18.62 10.66
CA ASP A 325 0.91 -18.43 9.20
C ASP A 325 0.91 -16.96 8.78
N ALA A 326 1.78 -16.16 9.40
CA ALA A 326 1.94 -14.77 9.05
C ALA A 326 2.22 -14.61 7.54
N HIS A 327 1.41 -13.80 6.87
CA HIS A 327 1.43 -13.64 5.42
C HIS A 327 2.82 -13.27 4.85
N SER A 328 3.59 -12.42 5.53
CA SER A 328 4.94 -12.06 5.09
C SER A 328 5.81 -11.53 6.22
N MET A 329 7.12 -11.47 5.95
CA MET A 329 8.12 -10.77 6.76
C MET A 329 8.30 -11.35 8.18
N ALA A 330 7.97 -12.62 8.41
CA ALA A 330 8.10 -13.29 9.71
C ALA A 330 8.92 -14.59 9.64
N ASP A 331 9.73 -14.75 8.58
CA ASP A 331 10.55 -15.94 8.35
C ASP A 331 11.47 -16.30 9.54
N PRO A 332 12.09 -15.34 10.27
CA PRO A 332 12.93 -15.68 11.42
C PRO A 332 12.22 -16.40 12.56
N ILE A 333 10.88 -16.32 12.61
CA ILE A 333 10.04 -17.04 13.57
C ILE A 333 9.15 -18.07 12.86
N ASN A 334 9.48 -18.43 11.62
CA ASN A 334 8.70 -19.34 10.77
C ASN A 334 7.22 -18.95 10.66
N GLY A 335 6.92 -17.64 10.66
CA GLY A 335 5.54 -17.12 10.61
C GLY A 335 4.71 -17.30 11.87
N ASN A 336 5.29 -17.78 12.98
CA ASN A 336 4.58 -18.18 14.18
C ASN A 336 5.14 -17.50 15.44
N GLY A 337 4.28 -16.92 16.29
CA GLY A 337 4.73 -16.38 17.58
C GLY A 337 3.70 -15.54 18.32
N THR A 338 4.12 -15.09 19.50
CA THR A 338 3.33 -14.21 20.37
C THR A 338 3.38 -12.77 19.85
N THR A 339 2.24 -12.11 19.85
CA THR A 339 2.05 -10.69 19.52
C THR A 339 1.53 -9.91 20.72
N PHE A 340 1.75 -8.59 20.73
CA PHE A 340 1.23 -7.66 21.73
C PHE A 340 0.65 -6.38 21.08
N GLY A 341 -0.45 -5.86 21.62
CA GLY A 341 -1.16 -4.68 21.13
C GLY A 341 -0.91 -3.40 21.95
N PHE A 342 0.13 -2.63 21.61
CA PHE A 342 0.44 -1.34 22.29
C PHE A 342 -0.69 -0.30 22.17
N TYR A 343 -1.42 -0.27 21.05
CA TYR A 343 -2.55 0.64 20.89
C TYR A 343 -3.63 0.38 21.93
N ALA A 344 -4.03 -0.88 22.11
CA ALA A 344 -5.01 -1.26 23.13
C ALA A 344 -4.48 -1.05 24.56
N ALA A 345 -3.17 -1.25 24.81
CA ALA A 345 -2.56 -0.92 26.10
C ALA A 345 -2.69 0.59 26.41
N ASN A 346 -2.55 1.45 25.39
CA ASN A 346 -2.78 2.88 25.53
C ASN A 346 -4.26 3.24 25.74
N LEU A 347 -5.20 2.47 25.18
CA LEU A 347 -6.62 2.64 25.46
C LEU A 347 -6.97 2.29 26.91
N ILE A 348 -6.37 1.21 27.45
CA ILE A 348 -6.47 0.89 28.88
C ILE A 348 -5.93 2.04 29.73
N ARG A 349 -4.76 2.59 29.41
CA ARG A 349 -4.20 3.76 30.12
C ARG A 349 -5.12 4.98 30.03
N LYS A 350 -5.76 5.21 28.87
CA LYS A 350 -6.61 6.38 28.63
C LYS A 350 -8.01 6.26 29.27
N TYR A 351 -8.58 5.06 29.31
CA TYR A 351 -9.99 4.84 29.62
C TYR A 351 -10.25 3.85 30.76
N GLY A 352 -9.24 3.15 31.26
CA GLY A 352 -9.37 2.16 32.32
C GLY A 352 -10.06 0.87 31.85
N THR A 353 -10.79 0.21 32.76
CA THR A 353 -11.44 -1.09 32.49
C THR A 353 -12.56 -1.02 31.45
N GLY A 354 -13.22 0.13 31.29
CA GLY A 354 -14.28 0.38 30.30
C GLY A 354 -13.76 0.81 28.92
N TRP A 355 -12.50 0.52 28.59
CA TRP A 355 -11.83 1.11 27.43
C TRP A 355 -12.47 0.77 26.08
N LYS A 356 -13.06 -0.41 25.91
CA LYS A 356 -13.62 -0.88 24.63
C LYS A 356 -14.78 0.01 24.18
N GLU A 357 -15.76 0.20 25.06
CA GLU A 357 -16.92 1.07 24.83
C GLU A 357 -16.50 2.54 24.70
N ALA A 358 -15.68 3.04 25.63
CA ALA A 358 -15.20 4.42 25.59
C ALA A 358 -14.41 4.73 24.30
N TRP A 359 -13.61 3.78 23.82
CA TRP A 359 -12.91 3.91 22.54
C TRP A 359 -13.89 3.96 21.37
N ARG A 360 -14.85 3.02 21.30
CA ARG A 360 -15.83 2.93 20.22
C ARG A 360 -16.63 4.24 20.09
N ASP A 361 -17.15 4.74 21.21
CA ASP A 361 -17.88 6.01 21.25
C ASP A 361 -16.99 7.18 20.83
N SER A 362 -15.73 7.18 21.29
CA SER A 362 -14.76 8.19 20.87
C SER A 362 -14.48 8.14 19.37
N ALA A 363 -14.45 6.95 18.74
CA ALA A 363 -14.25 6.81 17.31
C ALA A 363 -15.40 7.44 16.52
N TYR A 364 -16.67 7.21 16.91
CA TYR A 364 -17.82 7.85 16.27
C TYR A 364 -17.76 9.38 16.38
N ARG A 365 -17.40 9.90 17.56
CA ARG A 365 -17.28 11.34 17.79
C ARG A 365 -16.16 11.94 16.92
N ARG A 366 -15.01 11.27 16.80
CA ARG A 366 -13.92 11.69 15.91
C ARG A 366 -14.35 11.76 14.47
N LEU A 367 -14.90 10.68 13.94
CA LEU A 367 -15.29 10.58 12.54
C LEU A 367 -16.24 11.72 12.18
N ARG A 368 -17.30 11.93 12.97
CA ARG A 368 -18.24 13.04 12.77
C ARG A 368 -17.59 14.41 12.91
N HIS A 369 -16.75 14.60 13.93
CA HIS A 369 -16.06 15.87 14.15
C HIS A 369 -15.10 16.23 13.00
N TRP A 370 -14.46 15.24 12.39
CA TRP A 370 -13.62 15.40 11.20
C TRP A 370 -14.41 15.52 9.89
N GLY A 371 -15.72 15.33 9.95
CA GLY A 371 -16.63 15.45 8.82
C GLY A 371 -16.81 14.19 7.98
N PHE A 372 -16.37 13.03 8.47
CA PHE A 372 -16.72 11.74 7.89
C PHE A 372 -18.17 11.39 8.22
N ASN A 373 -18.86 10.80 7.25
CA ASN A 373 -20.25 10.34 7.36
C ASN A 373 -20.39 8.82 7.22
N THR A 374 -19.30 8.10 6.94
CA THR A 374 -19.29 6.65 6.80
C THR A 374 -18.21 5.99 7.67
N ILE A 375 -18.54 4.87 8.31
CA ILE A 375 -17.55 3.88 8.78
C ILE A 375 -17.27 2.94 7.62
N ALA A 376 -16.06 2.99 7.07
CA ALA A 376 -15.74 2.29 5.82
C ALA A 376 -15.24 0.86 6.09
N ASN A 377 -14.68 0.22 5.05
CA ASN A 377 -14.47 -1.22 4.98
C ASN A 377 -13.49 -1.73 6.06
N TRP A 378 -13.51 -3.03 6.34
CA TRP A 378 -12.67 -3.70 7.37
C TRP A 378 -12.78 -3.11 8.78
N SER A 379 -13.91 -2.52 9.12
CA SER A 379 -14.15 -2.03 10.48
C SER A 379 -14.67 -3.13 11.41
N GLN A 380 -14.39 -2.99 12.70
CA GLN A 380 -14.66 -4.03 13.68
C GLN A 380 -16.16 -4.32 13.85
N ALA A 381 -16.56 -5.60 13.95
CA ALA A 381 -17.97 -5.99 14.05
C ALA A 381 -18.73 -5.25 15.16
N ASP A 382 -18.16 -5.17 16.37
CA ASP A 382 -18.75 -4.43 17.49
C ASP A 382 -18.96 -2.92 17.19
N VAL A 383 -18.12 -2.32 16.33
CA VAL A 383 -18.26 -0.94 15.85
C VAL A 383 -19.42 -0.84 14.84
N LEU A 384 -19.56 -1.82 13.95
CA LEU A 384 -20.66 -1.82 12.97
C LEU A 384 -22.01 -2.09 13.62
N GLU A 385 -22.08 -3.07 14.54
CA GLU A 385 -23.29 -3.46 15.27
C GLU A 385 -23.88 -2.32 16.11
N HIS A 386 -23.01 -1.49 16.69
CA HIS A 386 -23.40 -0.34 17.51
C HIS A 386 -23.25 1.00 16.77
N SER A 387 -23.11 0.97 15.45
CA SER A 387 -22.83 2.20 14.69
C SER A 387 -24.01 3.17 14.77
N PRO A 388 -23.79 4.44 15.18
CA PRO A 388 -24.81 5.47 15.12
C PRO A 388 -24.81 6.22 13.78
N MET A 389 -23.99 5.80 12.81
CA MET A 389 -23.79 6.48 11.52
C MET A 389 -23.74 5.46 10.37
N PRO A 390 -23.91 5.89 9.11
CA PRO A 390 -23.79 4.99 7.97
C PRO A 390 -22.50 4.17 7.97
N PHE A 391 -22.59 2.94 7.50
CA PHE A 391 -21.44 2.03 7.43
C PHE A 391 -21.56 1.05 6.27
N VAL A 392 -20.43 0.42 5.93
CA VAL A 392 -20.38 -0.69 4.98
C VAL A 392 -20.02 -1.98 5.72
N GLY A 393 -20.68 -3.07 5.36
CA GLY A 393 -20.27 -4.41 5.77
C GLY A 393 -19.20 -4.98 4.84
N ASN A 394 -18.51 -6.01 5.30
CA ASN A 394 -17.63 -6.81 4.47
C ASN A 394 -18.05 -8.28 4.51
N VAL A 395 -18.10 -8.89 3.34
CA VAL A 395 -18.32 -10.32 3.13
C VAL A 395 -17.22 -10.83 2.19
N GLY A 396 -17.10 -12.14 2.05
CA GLY A 396 -16.13 -12.75 1.15
C GLY A 396 -16.46 -14.21 0.94
N CYS A 397 -15.68 -14.89 0.12
CA CYS A 397 -15.81 -16.32 -0.09
C CYS A 397 -14.94 -17.10 0.92
N TRP A 398 -15.51 -17.42 2.07
CA TRP A 398 -14.82 -18.17 3.12
C TRP A 398 -15.10 -19.68 3.04
N GLY A 399 -14.16 -20.48 3.56
CA GLY A 399 -14.28 -21.93 3.62
C GLY A 399 -13.45 -22.68 2.59
N ASP A 400 -13.68 -23.99 2.52
CA ASP A 400 -12.93 -24.91 1.67
C ASP A 400 -13.47 -24.92 0.23
N VAL A 401 -12.97 -23.97 -0.56
CA VAL A 401 -13.16 -23.91 -2.00
C VAL A 401 -11.81 -24.17 -2.66
N ARG A 402 -11.77 -25.13 -3.59
CA ARG A 402 -10.59 -25.41 -4.41
C ARG A 402 -10.10 -24.12 -5.05
N GLU A 403 -8.83 -23.84 -4.88
CA GLU A 403 -8.19 -22.69 -5.51
C GLU A 403 -7.67 -23.09 -6.89
N ILE A 404 -7.52 -22.12 -7.77
CA ILE A 404 -6.88 -22.34 -9.07
C ILE A 404 -5.39 -22.52 -8.82
N GLU A 405 -4.91 -23.76 -8.90
CA GLU A 405 -3.55 -24.15 -8.48
C GLU A 405 -2.45 -23.33 -9.15
N GLY A 406 -2.58 -23.00 -10.45
CA GLY A 406 -1.60 -22.20 -11.17
C GLY A 406 -1.71 -20.68 -10.97
N ALA A 407 -2.72 -20.19 -10.24
CA ALA A 407 -3.06 -18.77 -10.16
C ALA A 407 -2.51 -18.11 -8.87
N HIS A 408 -1.19 -18.13 -8.71
CA HIS A 408 -0.51 -17.58 -7.54
C HIS A 408 -0.31 -16.07 -7.63
N GLY A 409 -0.93 -15.31 -6.73
CA GLY A 409 -0.66 -13.87 -6.59
C GLY A 409 -0.28 -13.49 -5.17
N TYR A 410 -0.24 -12.19 -4.90
CA TYR A 410 0.31 -11.64 -3.65
C TYR A 410 -0.43 -12.17 -2.42
N TRP A 411 -1.76 -12.00 -2.34
CA TRP A 411 -2.55 -12.43 -1.18
C TRP A 411 -2.87 -13.93 -1.13
N GLY A 412 -2.58 -14.67 -2.20
CA GLY A 412 -2.87 -16.10 -2.29
C GLY A 412 -3.31 -16.50 -3.70
N ARG A 413 -3.89 -17.70 -3.80
CA ARG A 413 -4.47 -18.20 -5.04
C ARG A 413 -5.92 -17.76 -5.18
N MET A 414 -6.35 -17.57 -6.42
CA MET A 414 -7.76 -17.27 -6.72
C MET A 414 -8.65 -18.49 -6.42
N LYS A 415 -9.83 -18.28 -5.82
CA LYS A 415 -10.84 -19.35 -5.70
C LYS A 415 -11.34 -19.79 -7.08
N ASP A 416 -11.49 -21.10 -7.28
CA ASP A 416 -12.08 -21.63 -8.51
C ASP A 416 -13.60 -21.53 -8.45
N VAL A 417 -14.16 -20.56 -9.19
CA VAL A 417 -15.61 -20.30 -9.24
C VAL A 417 -16.41 -21.42 -9.90
N TYR A 418 -15.76 -22.36 -10.61
CA TYR A 418 -16.37 -23.55 -11.18
C TYR A 418 -16.28 -24.76 -10.25
N ALA A 419 -15.62 -24.63 -9.08
CA ALA A 419 -15.62 -25.69 -8.09
C ALA A 419 -17.06 -25.94 -7.59
N PRO A 420 -17.51 -27.21 -7.47
CA PRO A 420 -18.87 -27.52 -7.02
C PRO A 420 -19.23 -26.93 -5.65
N SER A 421 -18.24 -26.72 -4.77
CA SER A 421 -18.44 -26.12 -3.45
C SER A 421 -18.50 -24.59 -3.45
N PHE A 422 -18.18 -23.90 -4.56
CA PHE A 422 -18.07 -22.44 -4.58
C PHE A 422 -19.39 -21.75 -4.24
N ALA A 423 -20.49 -22.12 -4.94
CA ALA A 423 -21.78 -21.49 -4.73
C ALA A 423 -22.28 -21.64 -3.27
N GLU A 424 -22.16 -22.85 -2.70
CA GLU A 424 -22.56 -23.09 -1.31
C GLU A 424 -21.68 -22.32 -0.30
N ALA A 425 -20.38 -22.21 -0.57
CA ALA A 425 -19.46 -21.43 0.28
C ALA A 425 -19.79 -19.93 0.25
N VAL A 426 -20.13 -19.40 -0.93
CA VAL A 426 -20.59 -18.01 -1.09
C VAL A 426 -21.91 -17.79 -0.34
N ASP A 427 -22.92 -18.64 -0.57
CA ASP A 427 -24.23 -18.53 0.09
C ASP A 427 -24.09 -18.54 1.61
N ARG A 428 -23.29 -19.46 2.15
CA ARG A 428 -23.01 -19.56 3.58
C ARG A 428 -22.33 -18.30 4.12
N SER A 429 -21.32 -17.79 3.42
CA SER A 429 -20.56 -16.62 3.84
C SER A 429 -21.39 -15.34 3.79
N VAL A 430 -22.16 -15.14 2.71
CA VAL A 430 -23.06 -14.01 2.54
C VAL A 430 -24.18 -14.06 3.57
N ALA A 431 -24.85 -15.20 3.76
CA ALA A 431 -25.91 -15.35 4.74
C ALA A 431 -25.41 -15.04 6.17
N GLY A 432 -24.20 -15.50 6.51
CA GLY A 432 -23.57 -15.22 7.81
C GLY A 432 -23.23 -13.75 8.00
N GLY A 433 -22.57 -13.13 7.01
CA GLY A 433 -22.08 -11.75 7.13
C GLY A 433 -23.15 -10.65 6.95
N VAL A 434 -24.22 -10.93 6.21
CA VAL A 434 -25.32 -9.97 5.99
C VAL A 434 -26.29 -9.95 7.16
N LYS A 435 -26.55 -11.10 7.79
CA LYS A 435 -27.58 -11.28 8.83
C LYS A 435 -27.54 -10.23 9.96
N PRO A 436 -26.39 -9.83 10.52
CA PRO A 436 -26.35 -8.84 11.60
C PRO A 436 -26.89 -7.46 11.22
N TYR A 437 -26.84 -7.09 9.94
CA TYR A 437 -27.16 -5.73 9.47
C TYR A 437 -28.34 -5.67 8.50
N ALA A 438 -28.96 -6.81 8.17
CA ALA A 438 -29.99 -6.92 7.14
C ALA A 438 -31.22 -6.01 7.36
N ALA A 439 -31.51 -5.63 8.60
CA ALA A 439 -32.61 -4.73 8.97
C ALA A 439 -32.12 -3.32 9.37
N ASN A 440 -30.83 -3.03 9.28
CA ASN A 440 -30.24 -1.76 9.70
C ASN A 440 -30.15 -0.80 8.51
N PRO A 441 -30.96 0.29 8.46
CA PRO A 441 -30.95 1.23 7.34
C PRO A 441 -29.67 2.08 7.27
N LEU A 442 -28.80 2.02 8.28
CA LEU A 442 -27.46 2.64 8.24
C LEU A 442 -26.45 1.78 7.45
N CYS A 443 -26.76 0.52 7.15
CA CYS A 443 -25.93 -0.31 6.28
C CYS A 443 -26.09 0.16 4.83
N ILE A 444 -25.04 0.79 4.28
CA ILE A 444 -25.00 1.27 2.90
C ILE A 444 -24.98 0.09 1.92
N GLY A 445 -24.26 -0.97 2.29
CA GLY A 445 -24.05 -2.14 1.45
C GLY A 445 -22.86 -2.97 1.94
N TYR A 446 -22.45 -3.94 1.11
CA TYR A 446 -21.41 -4.91 1.45
C TYR A 446 -20.32 -4.97 0.38
N PHE A 447 -19.06 -4.86 0.79
CA PHE A 447 -17.93 -5.26 -0.05
C PHE A 447 -17.79 -6.78 -0.06
N PHE A 448 -17.40 -7.35 -1.19
CA PHE A 448 -17.14 -8.79 -1.34
C PHE A 448 -15.65 -9.02 -1.68
N ASP A 449 -14.95 -9.78 -0.82
CA ASP A 449 -13.51 -10.04 -0.87
C ASP A 449 -12.63 -8.76 -0.84
N ASN A 450 -11.33 -8.90 -1.15
CA ASN A 450 -10.39 -7.79 -1.31
C ASN A 450 -9.21 -8.17 -2.20
N GLU A 451 -8.75 -7.24 -3.05
CA GLU A 451 -7.48 -7.32 -3.80
C GLU A 451 -7.14 -8.69 -4.41
N LEU A 452 -8.15 -9.35 -4.97
CA LEU A 452 -8.00 -10.66 -5.61
C LEU A 452 -7.00 -10.58 -6.76
N SER A 453 -6.20 -11.63 -6.92
CA SER A 453 -5.11 -11.72 -7.90
C SER A 453 -5.61 -12.02 -9.32
N TRP A 454 -6.45 -11.14 -9.87
CA TRP A 454 -7.08 -11.26 -11.18
C TRP A 454 -6.07 -11.45 -12.32
N GLU A 455 -4.88 -10.87 -12.20
CA GLU A 455 -3.79 -10.95 -13.17
C GLU A 455 -3.27 -12.38 -13.40
N THR A 456 -3.42 -13.26 -12.42
CA THR A 456 -2.86 -14.61 -12.44
C THR A 456 -3.80 -15.61 -13.11
N VAL A 457 -5.11 -15.31 -13.14
CA VAL A 457 -6.16 -16.21 -13.63
C VAL A 457 -5.92 -16.66 -15.07
N ARG A 458 -5.59 -15.72 -15.97
CA ARG A 458 -5.44 -16.01 -17.42
C ARG A 458 -4.45 -17.14 -17.70
N ARG A 459 -3.28 -17.12 -17.06
CA ARG A 459 -2.23 -18.13 -17.24
C ARG A 459 -2.39 -19.29 -16.27
N GLY A 460 -2.83 -18.99 -15.05
CA GLY A 460 -2.99 -19.96 -13.97
C GLY A 460 -3.99 -21.06 -14.30
N VAL A 461 -5.10 -20.74 -14.97
CA VAL A 461 -6.12 -21.74 -15.34
C VAL A 461 -5.56 -22.83 -16.26
N LEU A 462 -4.80 -22.47 -17.30
CA LEU A 462 -4.19 -23.45 -18.21
C LEU A 462 -2.98 -24.16 -17.60
N ALA A 463 -2.30 -23.52 -16.64
CA ALA A 463 -1.19 -24.10 -15.88
C ALA A 463 -1.65 -25.07 -14.78
N SER A 464 -2.91 -24.99 -14.33
CA SER A 464 -3.51 -25.91 -13.36
C SER A 464 -3.70 -27.33 -13.93
N PRO A 465 -3.82 -28.38 -13.11
CA PRO A 465 -4.05 -29.75 -13.57
C PRO A 465 -5.30 -29.93 -14.45
N PRO A 466 -5.36 -30.94 -15.34
CA PRO A 466 -6.50 -31.16 -16.24
C PRO A 466 -7.88 -31.32 -15.57
N ASP A 467 -7.92 -31.77 -14.31
CA ASP A 467 -9.16 -31.96 -13.55
C ASP A 467 -9.67 -30.66 -12.90
N GLN A 468 -8.87 -29.58 -12.89
CA GLN A 468 -9.25 -28.28 -12.36
C GLN A 468 -10.57 -27.81 -13.02
N PRO A 469 -11.62 -27.53 -12.22
CA PRO A 469 -12.92 -27.11 -12.75
C PRO A 469 -12.86 -25.92 -13.71
N ALA A 470 -12.15 -24.84 -13.36
CA ALA A 470 -11.95 -23.70 -14.25
C ALA A 470 -11.23 -24.07 -15.55
N ARG A 471 -10.27 -25.01 -15.51
CA ARG A 471 -9.56 -25.46 -16.71
C ARG A 471 -10.49 -26.22 -17.64
N ARG A 472 -11.31 -27.13 -17.10
CA ARG A 472 -12.32 -27.85 -17.88
C ARG A 472 -13.32 -26.91 -18.54
N ALA A 473 -13.89 -25.98 -17.77
CA ALA A 473 -14.82 -24.98 -18.31
C ALA A 473 -14.18 -24.11 -19.41
N PHE A 474 -12.88 -23.77 -19.27
CA PHE A 474 -12.18 -23.01 -20.29
C PHE A 474 -11.92 -23.84 -21.56
N ILE A 475 -11.51 -25.10 -21.42
CA ILE A 475 -11.35 -26.03 -22.55
C ILE A 475 -12.68 -26.23 -23.28
N ASP A 476 -13.79 -26.40 -22.56
CA ASP A 476 -15.13 -26.53 -23.16
C ASP A 476 -15.50 -25.27 -23.96
N THR A 477 -15.20 -24.09 -23.44
CA THR A 477 -15.41 -22.81 -24.15
C THR A 477 -14.58 -22.74 -25.44
N LEU A 478 -13.32 -23.21 -25.40
CA LEU A 478 -12.45 -23.28 -26.59
C LEU A 478 -12.98 -24.30 -27.60
N ALA A 479 -13.42 -25.48 -27.14
CA ALA A 479 -14.00 -26.50 -27.99
C ALA A 479 -15.27 -26.00 -28.69
N GLN A 480 -16.16 -25.29 -27.99
CA GLN A 480 -17.35 -24.66 -28.58
C GLN A 480 -16.98 -23.60 -29.63
N LYS A 481 -15.93 -22.80 -29.36
CA LYS A 481 -15.51 -21.73 -30.26
C LYS A 481 -14.83 -22.23 -31.54
N TYR A 482 -13.97 -23.23 -31.43
CA TYR A 482 -13.11 -23.67 -32.54
C TYR A 482 -13.56 -24.99 -33.19
N GLY A 483 -14.33 -25.81 -32.48
CA GLY A 483 -14.85 -27.10 -32.93
C GLY A 483 -13.81 -28.21 -33.08
N ARG A 484 -12.61 -27.90 -33.58
CA ARG A 484 -11.49 -28.85 -33.77
C ARG A 484 -10.17 -28.24 -33.30
N ILE A 485 -9.28 -29.08 -32.79
CA ILE A 485 -7.96 -28.66 -32.30
C ILE A 485 -7.10 -27.97 -33.37
N GLN A 486 -7.25 -28.34 -34.66
CA GLN A 486 -6.52 -27.68 -35.74
C GLN A 486 -6.92 -26.20 -35.91
N ALA A 487 -8.18 -25.85 -35.68
CA ALA A 487 -8.62 -24.46 -35.76
C ALA A 487 -8.07 -23.62 -34.60
N LEU A 488 -7.97 -24.21 -33.40
CA LEU A 488 -7.28 -23.60 -32.26
C LEU A 488 -5.79 -23.41 -32.56
N ASN A 489 -5.11 -24.47 -33.02
CA ASN A 489 -3.69 -24.46 -33.37
C ASN A 489 -3.36 -23.38 -34.41
N ASN A 490 -4.19 -23.24 -35.44
CA ASN A 490 -4.03 -22.17 -36.43
C ASN A 490 -4.22 -20.77 -35.82
N ALA A 491 -5.20 -20.61 -34.93
CA ALA A 491 -5.48 -19.31 -34.30
C ALA A 491 -4.40 -18.89 -33.29
N TRP A 492 -3.83 -19.85 -32.56
CA TRP A 492 -2.87 -19.61 -31.49
C TRP A 492 -1.41 -19.88 -31.88
N GLN A 493 -1.18 -20.33 -33.10
CA GLN A 493 0.14 -20.72 -33.62
C GLN A 493 0.79 -21.81 -32.76
N THR A 494 0.01 -22.83 -32.39
CA THR A 494 0.43 -23.99 -31.59
C THR A 494 0.36 -25.27 -32.40
N ASN A 495 0.87 -26.38 -31.84
CA ASN A 495 0.79 -27.71 -32.45
C ASN A 495 0.40 -28.78 -31.40
N THR A 496 -0.64 -28.48 -30.63
CA THR A 496 -1.16 -29.38 -29.59
C THR A 496 -1.88 -30.57 -30.23
N ALA A 497 -1.73 -31.75 -29.64
CA ALA A 497 -2.28 -33.00 -30.18
C ALA A 497 -3.78 -33.17 -29.89
N ASP A 498 -4.25 -32.67 -28.74
CA ASP A 498 -5.61 -32.80 -28.21
C ASP A 498 -6.16 -31.49 -27.61
#